data_AF-A0A7S0LMI2-F1
#
_entry.id   AF-A0A7S0LMI2-F1
#
_cell.length_a   1.000
_cell.length_b   1.000
_cell.length_c   1.000
_cell.angle_alpha   90.00
_cell.angle_beta   90.00
_cell.angle_gamma   90.00
#
_symmetry.space_group_name_H-M   'P 1'
#
loop_
_entity.id
_entity.type
_entity.pdbx_description
1 polymer ?
#
loop_
_entity_poly.entity_id
_entity_poly.type
_entity_poly.pdbx_seq_one_letter_code
_entity_poly.pdbx_strand_id
1 'polypeptide(L)'
;GLTAVQGGAPAALSNQPHAEWGAHVLGTLHCSPNNKGKYDALYTLQPSFLQSLKDFYGLRDLFDMDQVVTRAPTGKLIVIVAKPLIQLLLADASRKLKVVNTGVRLLERIDVHSPPLATNFRLAQEAVPCLLPHMTKQLLFANESEVRLLLTRRVVQPGEFGRPAFSKAVSEASTGPAVVVYDSLGLGKVDTGNVLPLALAVFRRSHGVIELLVKKDETASLLSRLSYLPTTAAANAPTDASNASANTSASASAVASATSSSAQPPPLQ
;
A
#
# COMPACT_ATOMS: atom_id res chain seq x y z
N GLY A 1 -46.06 36.84 -11.58
CA GLY A 1 -44.72 37.29 -12.01
C GLY A 1 -43.71 36.56 -11.16
N LEU A 2 -43.02 35.58 -11.74
CA LEU A 2 -41.96 34.80 -11.11
C LEU A 2 -40.65 35.20 -11.80
N THR A 3 -39.85 36.03 -11.16
CA THR A 3 -38.52 36.40 -11.64
C THR A 3 -37.51 35.35 -11.20
N ALA A 4 -36.92 34.68 -12.19
CA ALA A 4 -35.84 33.72 -12.02
C ALA A 4 -34.57 34.42 -11.52
N VAL A 5 -34.01 33.92 -10.43
CA VAL A 5 -32.65 34.25 -9.97
C VAL A 5 -31.68 33.48 -10.85
N GLN A 6 -30.98 34.19 -11.74
CA GLN A 6 -29.88 33.63 -12.52
C GLN A 6 -28.74 33.24 -11.59
N GLY A 7 -28.43 31.95 -11.55
CA GLY A 7 -27.24 31.41 -10.89
C GLY A 7 -25.98 31.89 -11.63
N GLY A 8 -25.10 32.56 -10.90
CA GLY A 8 -23.79 32.96 -11.38
C GLY A 8 -22.95 31.73 -11.73
N ALA A 9 -22.45 31.70 -12.97
CA ALA A 9 -21.51 30.70 -13.44
C ALA A 9 -20.23 30.71 -12.57
N PRO A 10 -19.63 29.55 -12.27
CA PRO A 10 -18.33 29.51 -11.60
C PRO A 10 -17.28 30.18 -12.49
N ALA A 11 -16.48 31.06 -11.89
CA ALA A 11 -15.42 31.80 -12.56
C ALA A 11 -14.51 30.85 -13.34
N ALA A 12 -14.37 31.11 -14.64
CA ALA A 12 -13.59 30.30 -15.55
C ALA A 12 -12.14 30.11 -15.04
N LEU A 13 -11.74 28.85 -14.95
CA LEU A 13 -10.34 28.43 -14.80
C LEU A 13 -9.53 29.09 -15.92
N SER A 14 -8.59 29.96 -15.59
CA SER A 14 -7.72 30.61 -16.56
C SER A 14 -6.78 29.57 -17.19
N ASN A 15 -7.16 29.02 -18.33
CA ASN A 15 -6.37 28.14 -19.19
C ASN A 15 -5.29 28.93 -19.95
N GLN A 16 -4.27 29.45 -19.25
CA GLN A 16 -3.07 29.99 -19.88
C GLN A 16 -1.92 28.98 -19.69
N PRO A 17 -1.41 28.35 -20.76
CA PRO A 17 -0.26 27.46 -20.67
C PRO A 17 0.99 28.29 -20.34
N HIS A 18 1.42 28.28 -19.09
CA HIS A 18 2.70 28.84 -18.68
C HIS A 18 3.82 27.83 -18.99
N ALA A 19 4.90 28.29 -19.61
CA ALA A 19 6.07 27.49 -20.01
C ALA A 19 6.77 26.73 -18.85
N GLU A 20 6.40 27.01 -17.61
CA GLU A 20 6.98 26.44 -16.39
C GLU A 20 6.14 25.31 -15.76
N TRP A 21 4.98 24.98 -16.34
CA TRP A 21 4.07 24.01 -15.75
C TRP A 21 4.42 22.57 -16.17
N GLY A 22 4.25 21.63 -15.24
CA GLY A 22 4.37 20.22 -15.54
C GLY A 22 3.28 19.80 -16.53
N ALA A 23 3.60 18.92 -17.48
CA ALA A 23 2.68 18.49 -18.54
C ALA A 23 1.37 17.87 -18.00
N HIS A 24 1.39 17.33 -16.79
CA HIS A 24 0.24 16.73 -16.10
C HIS A 24 -0.57 17.73 -15.26
N VAL A 25 -0.20 19.00 -15.21
CA VAL A 25 -0.93 20.05 -14.49
C VAL A 25 -1.90 20.74 -15.45
N LEU A 26 -3.16 20.90 -15.02
CA LEU A 26 -4.23 21.49 -15.83
C LEU A 26 -4.42 22.97 -15.53
N GLY A 27 -4.51 23.34 -14.25
CA GLY A 27 -5.00 24.66 -13.85
C GLY A 27 -4.79 24.94 -12.39
N THR A 28 -4.85 26.22 -12.01
CA THR A 28 -4.87 26.60 -10.59
C THR A 28 -6.24 26.30 -10.00
N LEU A 29 -6.28 25.53 -8.92
CA LEU A 29 -7.50 25.22 -8.16
C LEU A 29 -7.75 26.31 -7.11
N HIS A 30 -6.74 26.63 -6.31
CA HIS A 30 -6.82 27.70 -5.30
C HIS A 30 -5.44 28.31 -5.07
N CYS A 31 -5.37 29.63 -5.08
CA CYS A 31 -4.17 30.38 -4.72
C CYS A 31 -4.57 31.78 -4.24
N SER A 32 -4.19 32.14 -3.02
CA SER A 32 -4.48 33.48 -2.49
C SER A 32 -3.71 34.55 -3.29
N PRO A 33 -4.34 35.66 -3.74
CA PRO A 33 -3.64 36.72 -4.46
C PRO A 33 -2.56 37.40 -3.60
N ASN A 34 -2.72 37.37 -2.26
CA ASN A 34 -1.75 37.89 -1.31
C ASN A 34 -0.66 36.87 -0.93
N ASN A 35 -0.54 35.76 -1.67
CA ASN A 35 0.27 34.63 -1.26
C ASN A 35 1.77 34.98 -1.20
N LYS A 36 2.34 35.82 -2.07
CA LYS A 36 3.81 36.13 -2.10
C LYS A 36 4.72 34.88 -1.94
N GLY A 37 4.24 33.68 -2.29
CA GLY A 37 4.93 32.40 -2.09
C GLY A 37 4.99 31.88 -0.64
N LYS A 38 4.21 32.44 0.30
CA LYS A 38 4.23 32.08 1.73
C LYS A 38 3.37 30.86 2.07
N TYR A 39 2.32 30.61 1.28
CA TYR A 39 1.33 29.56 1.46
C TYR A 39 1.24 28.70 0.20
N ASP A 40 0.70 27.51 0.34
CA ASP A 40 0.56 26.62 -0.80
C ASP A 40 -0.56 27.05 -1.72
N ALA A 41 -0.29 26.94 -3.01
CA ALA A 41 -1.32 26.90 -4.02
C ALA A 41 -1.69 25.44 -4.30
N LEU A 42 -2.94 25.19 -4.66
CA LEU A 42 -3.38 23.91 -5.19
C LEU A 42 -3.67 24.05 -6.67
N TYR A 43 -3.35 23.00 -7.43
CA TYR A 43 -3.54 22.92 -8.86
C TYR A 43 -4.21 21.59 -9.21
N THR A 44 -5.14 21.66 -10.17
CA THR A 44 -5.82 20.52 -10.76
C THR A 44 -4.89 19.82 -11.74
N LEU A 45 -5.04 18.51 -11.86
CA LEU A 45 -4.27 17.67 -12.78
C LEU A 45 -5.05 17.37 -14.06
N GLN A 46 -4.33 17.02 -15.12
CA GLN A 46 -4.93 16.64 -16.39
C GLN A 46 -5.78 15.35 -16.24
N PRO A 47 -6.99 15.29 -16.81
CA PRO A 47 -7.82 14.07 -16.75
C PRO A 47 -7.12 12.83 -17.32
N SER A 48 -6.33 13.00 -18.38
CA SER A 48 -5.53 11.91 -18.99
C SER A 48 -4.46 11.36 -18.06
N PHE A 49 -3.84 12.21 -17.24
CA PHE A 49 -2.89 11.79 -16.21
C PHE A 49 -3.59 11.01 -15.10
N LEU A 50 -4.73 11.52 -14.61
CA LEU A 50 -5.53 10.85 -13.59
C LEU A 50 -6.02 9.48 -14.08
N GLN A 51 -6.48 9.39 -15.32
CA GLN A 51 -6.88 8.11 -15.92
C GLN A 51 -5.71 7.13 -16.02
N SER A 52 -4.54 7.59 -16.47
CA SER A 52 -3.33 6.76 -16.54
C SER A 52 -2.92 6.23 -15.15
N LEU A 53 -3.05 7.07 -14.11
CA LEU A 53 -2.78 6.69 -12.72
C LEU A 53 -3.75 5.62 -12.22
N LYS A 54 -5.05 5.81 -12.51
CA LYS A 54 -6.11 4.84 -12.20
C LYS A 54 -5.86 3.50 -12.89
N ASP A 55 -5.48 3.50 -14.16
CA ASP A 55 -5.23 2.28 -14.93
C ASP A 55 -3.97 1.54 -14.48
N PHE A 56 -2.93 2.28 -14.09
CA PHE A 56 -1.64 1.74 -13.63
C PHE A 56 -1.77 0.96 -12.32
N TYR A 57 -2.45 1.54 -11.32
CA TYR A 57 -2.70 0.89 -10.03
C TYR A 57 -3.99 0.04 -10.02
N GLY A 58 -4.77 0.10 -11.09
CA GLY A 58 -6.08 -0.55 -11.18
C GLY A 58 -7.01 -0.07 -10.07
N LEU A 59 -7.14 1.25 -9.89
CA LEU A 59 -7.95 1.82 -8.82
C LEU A 59 -9.44 1.61 -9.13
N ARG A 60 -10.16 1.03 -8.16
CA ARG A 60 -11.62 0.87 -8.22
C ARG A 60 -12.32 2.24 -8.28
N ASP A 61 -13.52 2.27 -8.85
CA ASP A 61 -14.33 3.50 -8.99
C ASP A 61 -14.71 4.16 -7.66
N LEU A 62 -14.61 3.43 -6.55
CA LEU A 62 -14.80 3.96 -5.20
C LEU A 62 -13.71 4.97 -4.79
N PHE A 63 -12.54 4.93 -5.42
CA PHE A 63 -11.50 5.93 -5.18
C PHE A 63 -11.81 7.19 -5.98
N ASP A 64 -12.16 8.25 -5.26
CA ASP A 64 -12.37 9.55 -5.87
C ASP A 64 -11.04 10.08 -6.43
N MET A 65 -10.99 10.40 -7.73
CA MET A 65 -9.79 10.98 -8.35
C MET A 65 -9.76 12.50 -8.22
N ASP A 66 -10.89 13.14 -7.89
CA ASP A 66 -10.99 14.60 -7.76
C ASP A 66 -10.22 15.11 -6.53
N GLN A 67 -9.95 14.23 -5.57
CA GLN A 67 -9.09 14.51 -4.41
C GLN A 67 -7.59 14.53 -4.74
N VAL A 68 -7.18 14.13 -5.95
CA VAL A 68 -5.76 14.07 -6.34
C VAL A 68 -5.35 15.39 -7.00
N VAL A 69 -4.48 16.13 -6.33
CA VAL A 69 -4.05 17.48 -6.74
C VAL A 69 -2.53 17.65 -6.61
N THR A 70 -1.97 18.74 -7.14
CA THR A 70 -0.57 19.13 -6.91
C THR A 70 -0.47 20.47 -6.20
N ARG A 71 0.60 20.65 -5.42
CA ARG A 71 0.89 21.90 -4.68
C ARG A 71 1.75 22.91 -5.45
N ALA A 72 2.27 22.50 -6.60
CA ALA A 72 3.17 23.33 -7.39
C ALA A 72 2.81 23.22 -8.88
N PRO A 73 3.03 24.31 -9.64
CA PRO A 73 2.82 24.30 -11.09
C PRO A 73 3.73 23.29 -11.79
N THR A 74 4.91 23.00 -11.22
CA THR A 74 5.83 21.97 -11.74
C THR A 74 5.29 20.55 -11.63
N GLY A 75 4.28 20.32 -10.79
CA GLY A 75 3.69 19.00 -10.60
C GLY A 75 4.61 17.96 -9.96
N LYS A 76 5.70 18.37 -9.30
CA LYS A 76 6.69 17.44 -8.73
C LYS A 76 6.15 16.60 -7.56
N LEU A 77 5.15 17.09 -6.85
CA LEU A 77 4.54 16.42 -5.71
C LEU A 77 3.03 16.36 -5.92
N ILE A 78 2.51 15.15 -6.03
CA ILE A 78 1.08 14.86 -6.08
C ILE A 78 0.61 14.50 -4.69
N VAL A 79 -0.50 15.06 -4.25
CA VAL A 79 -1.09 14.86 -2.93
C VAL A 79 -2.55 14.47 -3.04
N ILE A 80 -3.04 13.72 -2.06
CA ILE A 80 -4.47 13.48 -1.85
C ILE A 80 -4.98 14.50 -0.83
N VAL A 81 -6.04 15.22 -1.17
CA VAL A 81 -6.67 16.22 -0.32
C VAL A 81 -8.14 15.87 -0.14
N ALA A 82 -8.63 15.87 1.10
CA ALA A 82 -10.00 15.52 1.40
C ALA A 82 -11.00 16.35 0.56
N LYS A 83 -11.97 15.68 -0.07
CA LYS A 83 -12.98 16.31 -0.93
C LYS A 83 -13.70 17.51 -0.31
N PRO A 84 -14.11 17.48 0.98
CA PRO A 84 -14.74 18.66 1.61
C PRO A 84 -13.82 19.88 1.65
N LEU A 85 -12.50 19.69 1.78
CA LEU A 85 -11.54 20.79 1.74
C LEU A 85 -11.46 21.39 0.35
N ILE A 86 -11.45 20.56 -0.69
CA ILE A 86 -11.47 21.04 -2.09
C ILE A 86 -12.74 21.86 -2.34
N GLN A 87 -13.91 21.35 -1.93
CA GLN A 87 -15.18 22.06 -2.07
C GLN A 87 -15.18 23.40 -1.31
N LEU A 88 -14.64 23.43 -0.09
CA LEU A 88 -14.50 24.65 0.69
C LEU A 88 -13.60 25.68 -0.01
N LEU A 89 -12.47 25.24 -0.57
CA LEU A 89 -11.55 26.12 -1.30
C LEU A 89 -12.15 26.63 -2.60
N LEU A 90 -12.91 25.81 -3.33
CA LEU A 90 -13.64 26.25 -4.52
C LEU A 90 -14.73 27.28 -4.20
N ALA A 91 -15.36 27.18 -3.02
CA ALA A 91 -16.35 28.15 -2.54
C ALA A 91 -15.72 29.46 -2.03
N ASP A 92 -14.42 29.49 -1.73
CA ASP A 92 -13.71 30.70 -1.31
C ASP A 92 -13.36 31.59 -2.51
N ALA A 93 -14.39 32.21 -3.10
CA ALA A 93 -14.25 33.17 -4.20
C ALA A 93 -13.32 34.33 -3.84
N SER A 94 -13.23 34.68 -2.54
CA SER A 94 -12.35 35.73 -2.03
C SER A 94 -10.89 35.33 -1.87
N ARG A 95 -10.58 34.03 -2.00
CA ARG A 95 -9.25 33.42 -1.85
C ARG A 95 -8.53 33.87 -0.57
N LYS A 96 -9.28 34.02 0.52
CA LYS A 96 -8.79 34.44 1.84
C LYS A 96 -8.26 33.27 2.66
N LEU A 97 -8.73 32.06 2.39
CA LEU A 97 -8.23 30.87 3.04
C LEU A 97 -6.78 30.61 2.64
N LYS A 98 -6.00 30.12 3.59
CA LYS A 98 -4.57 29.83 3.39
C LYS A 98 -4.33 28.36 3.62
N VAL A 99 -3.76 27.72 2.63
CA VAL A 99 -3.33 26.32 2.70
C VAL A 99 -1.87 26.30 3.17
N VAL A 100 -1.58 25.60 4.26
CA VAL A 100 -0.23 25.58 4.87
C VAL A 100 0.41 24.20 4.79
N ASN A 101 -0.29 23.17 5.26
CA ASN A 101 0.20 21.80 5.18
C ASN A 101 -1.00 20.86 5.16
N THR A 102 -1.58 20.67 3.98
CA THR A 102 -2.76 19.84 3.81
C THR A 102 -2.51 18.73 2.81
N GLY A 103 -3.16 17.59 3.08
CA GLY A 103 -3.12 16.42 2.22
C GLY A 103 -2.01 15.44 2.58
N VAL A 104 -2.14 14.25 2.01
CA VAL A 104 -1.20 13.13 2.14
C VAL A 104 -0.39 13.06 0.85
N ARG A 105 0.94 12.92 0.94
CA ARG A 105 1.74 12.77 -0.29
C ARG A 105 1.42 11.45 -0.96
N LEU A 106 1.08 11.50 -2.24
CA LEU A 106 0.75 10.33 -3.04
C LEU A 106 1.93 9.92 -3.92
N LEU A 107 2.40 10.84 -4.76
CA LEU A 107 3.50 10.59 -5.68
C LEU A 107 4.52 11.69 -5.60
N GLU A 108 5.80 11.31 -5.62
CA GLU A 108 6.92 12.24 -5.74
C GLU A 108 7.64 11.99 -7.06
N ARG A 109 7.87 13.04 -7.84
CA ARG A 109 8.54 12.92 -9.13
C ARG A 109 9.99 12.48 -8.93
N ILE A 110 10.39 11.48 -9.70
CA ILE A 110 11.76 11.03 -9.82
C ILE A 110 12.28 11.58 -11.15
N ASP A 111 13.42 12.27 -11.11
CA ASP A 111 14.07 12.75 -12.31
C ASP A 111 14.89 11.61 -12.92
N VAL A 112 14.20 10.66 -13.58
CA VAL A 112 14.84 9.59 -14.38
C VAL A 112 14.67 9.93 -15.85
N HIS A 113 15.76 9.87 -16.61
CA HIS A 113 15.71 10.12 -18.05
C HIS A 113 14.87 9.04 -18.75
N SER A 114 13.68 9.43 -19.21
CA SER A 114 12.90 8.75 -20.24
C SER A 114 12.16 7.43 -19.92
N PRO A 115 11.58 7.20 -18.73
CA PRO A 115 10.65 6.10 -18.54
C PRO A 115 9.17 6.59 -18.66
N PRO A 116 8.18 5.70 -18.87
CA PRO A 116 6.75 6.07 -19.03
C PRO A 116 6.22 6.93 -17.86
N LEU A 117 5.16 7.72 -18.09
CA LEU A 117 4.67 8.74 -17.15
C LEU A 117 4.51 8.25 -15.69
N ALA A 118 4.03 7.01 -15.47
CA ALA A 118 3.89 6.41 -14.14
C ALA A 118 5.23 6.04 -13.46
N THR A 119 6.26 5.72 -14.24
CA THR A 119 7.60 5.39 -13.72
C THR A 119 8.45 6.62 -13.38
N ASN A 120 8.01 7.81 -13.79
CA ASN A 120 8.60 9.10 -13.38
C ASN A 120 8.19 9.49 -11.96
N PHE A 121 7.44 8.65 -11.25
CA PHE A 121 7.00 8.92 -9.90
C PHE A 121 7.30 7.74 -8.99
N ARG A 122 7.65 8.05 -7.74
CA ARG A 122 7.66 7.08 -6.64
C ARG A 122 6.40 7.23 -5.82
N LEU A 123 5.85 6.10 -5.37
CA LEU A 123 4.77 6.06 -4.40
C LEU A 123 5.31 6.46 -3.03
N ALA A 124 4.67 7.44 -2.39
CA ALA A 124 5.01 7.81 -1.03
C ALA A 124 4.38 6.82 -0.04
N GLN A 125 5.15 6.38 0.96
CA GLN A 125 4.72 5.40 1.96
C GLN A 125 3.45 5.85 2.71
N GLU A 126 3.30 7.15 2.96
CA GLU A 126 2.17 7.72 3.69
C GLU A 126 0.82 7.57 2.94
N ALA A 127 0.83 7.46 1.61
CA ALA A 127 -0.39 7.24 0.83
C ALA A 127 -0.79 5.78 0.69
N VAL A 128 0.09 4.82 1.05
CA VAL A 128 -0.22 3.39 0.92
C VAL A 128 -1.52 3.03 1.64
N PRO A 129 -1.78 3.44 2.89
CA PRO A 129 -3.04 3.11 3.56
C PRO A 129 -4.28 3.70 2.88
N CYS A 130 -4.15 4.84 2.20
CA CYS A 130 -5.25 5.48 1.48
C CYS A 130 -5.50 4.81 0.12
N LEU A 131 -4.45 4.33 -0.55
CA LEU A 131 -4.54 3.77 -1.89
C LEU A 131 -4.87 2.27 -1.88
N LEU A 132 -4.23 1.52 -0.97
CA LEU A 132 -4.26 0.06 -0.90
C LEU A 132 -5.67 -0.56 -0.96
N PRO A 133 -6.71 -0.03 -0.28
CA PRO A 133 -8.05 -0.62 -0.35
C PRO A 133 -8.67 -0.58 -1.76
N HIS A 134 -8.18 0.31 -2.60
CA HIS A 134 -8.71 0.55 -3.93
C HIS A 134 -7.82 -0.05 -5.03
N MET A 135 -6.61 -0.48 -4.71
CA MET A 135 -5.66 -1.05 -5.67
C MET A 135 -6.04 -2.47 -6.09
N THR A 136 -5.84 -2.78 -7.36
CA THR A 136 -5.95 -4.14 -7.89
C THR A 136 -4.70 -4.58 -8.67
N LYS A 137 -3.80 -3.65 -9.00
CA LYS A 137 -2.53 -3.90 -9.70
C LYS A 137 -1.36 -3.37 -8.88
N GLN A 138 -0.14 -3.74 -9.28
CA GLN A 138 1.11 -3.37 -8.60
C GLN A 138 1.19 -3.86 -7.14
N LEU A 139 0.53 -4.97 -6.84
CA LEU A 139 0.53 -5.61 -5.52
C LEU A 139 1.41 -6.85 -5.56
N LEU A 140 2.28 -6.97 -4.56
CA LEU A 140 3.16 -8.13 -4.35
C LEU A 140 2.89 -8.67 -2.94
N PHE A 141 2.52 -9.95 -2.83
CA PHE A 141 2.16 -10.54 -1.53
C PHE A 141 3.35 -11.28 -0.93
N ALA A 142 3.87 -10.74 0.16
CA ALA A 142 5.08 -11.19 0.84
C ALA A 142 4.76 -11.81 2.20
N ASN A 143 5.54 -12.82 2.59
CA ASN A 143 5.50 -13.37 3.94
C ASN A 143 6.40 -12.56 4.89
N GLU A 144 6.49 -12.98 6.15
CA GLU A 144 7.28 -12.27 7.16
C GLU A 144 8.78 -12.21 6.81
N SER A 145 9.35 -13.32 6.33
CA SER A 145 10.79 -13.38 6.04
C SER A 145 11.20 -12.45 4.91
N GLU A 146 10.36 -12.31 3.88
CA GLU A 146 10.58 -11.38 2.76
C GLU A 146 10.39 -9.92 3.18
N VAL A 147 9.36 -9.63 3.98
CA VAL A 147 9.14 -8.29 4.55
C VAL A 147 10.34 -7.89 5.42
N ARG A 148 10.83 -8.78 6.27
CA ARG A 148 12.01 -8.55 7.11
C ARG A 148 13.27 -8.35 6.27
N LEU A 149 13.46 -9.14 5.21
CA LEU A 149 14.57 -8.99 4.28
C LEU A 149 14.55 -7.62 3.60
N LEU A 150 13.39 -7.20 3.09
CA LEU A 150 13.20 -5.87 2.46
C LEU A 150 13.49 -4.73 3.43
N LEU A 151 12.96 -4.80 4.65
CA LEU A 151 13.21 -3.79 5.68
C LEU A 151 14.68 -3.74 6.09
N THR A 152 15.40 -4.86 6.06
CA THR A 152 16.81 -4.93 6.48
C THR A 152 17.77 -4.49 5.37
N ARG A 153 17.60 -5.01 4.15
CA ARG A 153 18.51 -4.80 3.02
C ARG A 153 18.19 -3.55 2.22
N ARG A 154 16.92 -3.10 2.22
CA ARG A 154 16.34 -2.00 1.43
C ARG A 154 16.42 -2.19 -0.09
N VAL A 155 17.44 -2.83 -0.63
CA VAL A 155 17.57 -3.20 -2.04
C VAL A 155 17.81 -4.70 -2.10
N VAL A 156 16.96 -5.43 -2.80
CA VAL A 156 16.98 -6.90 -2.84
C VAL A 156 16.78 -7.39 -4.27
N GLN A 157 17.61 -8.34 -4.70
CA GLN A 157 17.46 -8.99 -6.00
C GLN A 157 16.41 -10.09 -5.93
N PRO A 158 15.72 -10.41 -7.05
CA PRO A 158 14.74 -11.49 -7.07
C PRO A 158 15.25 -12.83 -6.51
N GLY A 159 16.52 -13.17 -6.79
CA GLY A 159 17.12 -14.43 -6.35
C GLY A 159 17.40 -14.53 -4.84
N GLU A 160 17.33 -13.43 -4.10
CA GLU A 160 17.59 -13.40 -2.65
C GLU A 160 16.33 -13.74 -1.83
N PHE A 161 15.15 -13.76 -2.46
CA PHE A 161 13.91 -14.11 -1.77
C PHE A 161 13.79 -15.61 -1.56
N GLY A 162 13.46 -16.02 -0.33
CA GLY A 162 13.37 -17.43 0.06
C GLY A 162 12.24 -18.21 -0.63
N ARG A 163 11.13 -17.56 -1.04
CA ARG A 163 10.07 -18.23 -1.80
C ARG A 163 10.25 -18.02 -3.31
N PRO A 164 10.35 -19.10 -4.10
CA PRO A 164 10.37 -19.01 -5.56
C PRO A 164 9.13 -18.32 -6.15
N ALA A 165 7.96 -18.53 -5.55
CA ALA A 165 6.72 -17.91 -6.00
C ALA A 165 6.76 -16.37 -5.91
N PHE A 166 7.33 -15.83 -4.83
CA PHE A 166 7.50 -14.38 -4.66
C PHE A 166 8.55 -13.84 -5.62
N SER A 167 9.71 -14.50 -5.71
CA SER A 167 10.77 -14.14 -6.65
C SER A 167 10.27 -14.06 -8.10
N LYS A 168 9.44 -15.03 -8.51
CA LYS A 168 8.77 -15.05 -9.80
C LYS A 168 7.80 -13.87 -9.95
N ALA A 169 6.92 -13.63 -8.96
CA ALA A 169 5.98 -12.50 -8.99
C ALA A 169 6.69 -11.15 -9.11
N VAL A 170 7.82 -10.96 -8.41
CA VAL A 170 8.66 -9.76 -8.50
C VAL A 170 9.27 -9.59 -9.90
N SER A 171 9.70 -10.70 -10.50
CA SER A 171 10.31 -10.71 -11.83
C SER A 171 9.29 -10.39 -12.93
N GLU A 172 8.06 -10.93 -12.80
CA GLU A 172 6.96 -10.74 -13.74
C GLU A 172 6.21 -9.41 -13.57
N ALA A 173 6.33 -8.77 -12.40
CA ALA A 173 5.73 -7.46 -12.15
C ALA A 173 6.33 -6.37 -13.07
N SER A 174 5.49 -5.40 -13.44
CA SER A 174 5.91 -4.25 -14.23
C SER A 174 6.93 -3.40 -13.49
N THR A 175 7.90 -2.85 -14.23
CA THR A 175 8.82 -1.83 -13.71
C THR A 175 8.06 -0.61 -13.22
N GLY A 176 8.44 -0.09 -12.05
CA GLY A 176 7.88 1.12 -11.48
C GLY A 176 7.50 0.99 -10.00
N PRO A 177 6.73 1.96 -9.49
CA PRO A 177 6.24 1.92 -8.11
C PRO A 177 5.24 0.78 -7.91
N ALA A 178 5.41 0.05 -6.81
CA ALA A 178 4.56 -1.06 -6.40
C ALA A 178 4.40 -1.09 -4.87
N VAL A 179 3.51 -1.94 -4.39
CA VAL A 179 3.25 -2.14 -2.97
C VAL A 179 3.47 -3.60 -2.62
N VAL A 180 4.36 -3.85 -1.65
CA VAL A 180 4.54 -5.16 -1.03
C VAL A 180 3.60 -5.24 0.17
N VAL A 181 2.66 -6.18 0.13
CA VAL A 181 1.67 -6.43 1.17
C VAL A 181 2.14 -7.61 2.02
N TYR A 182 2.18 -7.43 3.34
CA TYR A 182 2.41 -8.52 4.28
C TYR A 182 1.17 -9.41 4.33
N ASP A 183 1.31 -10.61 3.80
CA ASP A 183 0.27 -11.63 3.72
C ASP A 183 0.68 -12.83 4.58
N SER A 184 0.27 -12.79 5.85
CA SER A 184 0.58 -13.85 6.81
C SER A 184 -0.16 -15.16 6.52
N LEU A 185 -1.31 -15.08 5.84
CA LEU A 185 -2.21 -16.21 5.58
C LEU A 185 -2.08 -16.76 4.16
N GLY A 186 -1.35 -16.07 3.28
CA GLY A 186 -1.18 -16.46 1.88
C GLY A 186 -2.47 -16.31 1.05
N LEU A 187 -3.34 -15.38 1.41
CA LEU A 187 -4.63 -15.18 0.74
C LEU A 187 -4.49 -14.56 -0.65
N GLY A 188 -3.37 -13.88 -0.94
CA GLY A 188 -3.12 -13.21 -2.22
C GLY A 188 -4.10 -12.09 -2.54
N LYS A 189 -4.77 -11.54 -1.51
CA LYS A 189 -5.74 -10.45 -1.65
C LYS A 189 -5.71 -9.54 -0.43
N VAL A 190 -6.00 -8.27 -0.66
CA VAL A 190 -6.21 -7.29 0.41
C VAL A 190 -7.67 -7.38 0.85
N ASP A 191 -7.89 -7.71 2.12
CA ASP A 191 -9.22 -7.63 2.73
C ASP A 191 -9.49 -6.19 3.19
N THR A 192 -10.45 -5.54 2.54
CA THR A 192 -10.84 -4.16 2.84
C THR A 192 -11.90 -4.05 3.93
N GLY A 193 -12.45 -5.17 4.40
CA GLY A 193 -13.45 -5.18 5.48
C GLY A 193 -12.84 -5.21 6.89
N ASN A 194 -11.53 -5.47 6.99
CA ASN A 194 -10.79 -5.62 8.23
C ASN A 194 -9.65 -4.59 8.34
N VAL A 195 -8.86 -4.69 9.41
CA VAL A 195 -7.64 -3.90 9.59
C VAL A 195 -6.71 -4.14 8.40
N LEU A 196 -6.26 -3.06 7.76
CA LEU A 196 -5.39 -3.16 6.60
C LEU A 196 -4.07 -3.86 6.97
N PRO A 197 -3.59 -4.79 6.11
CA PRO A 197 -2.31 -5.45 6.34
C PRO A 197 -1.17 -4.44 6.28
N LEU A 198 -0.06 -4.77 6.94
CA LEU A 198 1.18 -4.01 6.77
C LEU A 198 1.56 -4.00 5.29
N ALA A 199 1.82 -2.82 4.74
CA ALA A 199 2.17 -2.66 3.34
C ALA A 199 3.32 -1.67 3.18
N LEU A 200 4.24 -1.98 2.26
CA LEU A 200 5.46 -1.23 2.01
C LEU A 200 5.46 -0.73 0.57
N ALA A 201 5.64 0.57 0.40
CA ALA A 201 5.94 1.18 -0.89
C ALA A 201 7.33 0.74 -1.33
N VAL A 202 7.40 0.23 -2.56
CA VAL A 202 8.63 -0.20 -3.19
C VAL A 202 8.72 0.35 -4.62
N PHE A 203 9.93 0.36 -5.16
CA PHE A 203 10.18 0.62 -6.56
C PHE A 203 10.85 -0.59 -7.17
N ARG A 204 10.17 -1.22 -8.14
CA ARG A 204 10.72 -2.32 -8.92
C ARG A 204 11.50 -1.73 -10.09
N ARG A 205 12.82 -1.86 -10.05
CA ARG A 205 13.74 -1.42 -11.11
C ARG A 205 13.77 -2.43 -12.26
N SER A 206 14.48 -2.08 -13.32
CA SER A 206 14.85 -3.04 -14.37
C SER A 206 15.54 -4.26 -13.78
N HIS A 207 15.37 -5.43 -14.39
CA HIS A 207 15.88 -6.74 -13.91
C HIS A 207 15.24 -7.27 -12.62
N GLY A 208 14.13 -6.70 -12.16
CA GLY A 208 13.37 -7.23 -11.01
C GLY A 208 13.94 -6.83 -9.65
N VAL A 209 14.98 -6.00 -9.59
CA VAL A 209 15.51 -5.49 -8.32
C VAL A 209 14.44 -4.64 -7.63
N ILE A 210 14.16 -4.94 -6.36
CA ILE A 210 13.22 -4.18 -5.53
C ILE A 210 13.97 -3.24 -4.62
N GLU A 211 13.58 -1.98 -4.62
CA GLU A 211 14.04 -0.95 -3.69
C GLU A 211 12.91 -0.49 -2.76
N LEU A 212 13.19 -0.45 -1.47
CA LEU A 212 12.27 0.00 -0.43
C LEU A 212 12.20 1.54 -0.41
N LEU A 213 10.99 2.09 -0.54
CA LEU A 213 10.75 3.54 -0.52
C LEU A 213 10.43 4.10 0.89
N VAL A 214 10.35 3.22 1.89
CA VAL A 214 10.10 3.59 3.29
C VAL A 214 11.33 4.29 3.88
N LYS A 215 11.10 5.34 4.69
CA LYS A 215 12.18 6.10 5.33
C LYS A 215 12.94 5.26 6.35
N LYS A 216 14.19 5.62 6.63
CA LYS A 216 15.08 4.87 7.53
C LYS A 216 14.49 4.78 8.96
N ASP A 217 13.97 5.88 9.48
CA ASP A 217 13.41 5.92 10.83
C ASP A 217 12.11 5.10 10.94
N GLU A 218 11.27 5.15 9.89
CA GLU A 218 10.07 4.32 9.78
C GLU A 218 10.42 2.82 9.69
N THR A 219 11.51 2.49 8.99
CA THR A 219 11.99 1.10 8.84
C THR A 219 12.36 0.48 10.19
N ALA A 220 13.05 1.22 11.07
CA ALA A 220 13.38 0.76 12.41
C ALA A 220 12.12 0.50 13.25
N SER A 221 11.14 1.41 13.18
CA SER A 221 9.84 1.25 13.85
C SER A 221 9.06 0.02 13.32
N LEU A 222 9.09 -0.23 12.01
CA LEU A 222 8.43 -1.37 11.40
C LEU A 222 9.08 -2.70 11.78
N LEU A 223 10.42 -2.76 11.78
CA LEU A 223 11.16 -3.95 12.23
C LEU A 223 10.89 -4.29 13.70
N SER A 224 10.85 -3.27 14.56
CA SER A 224 10.49 -3.44 15.97
C SER A 224 9.09 -4.03 16.09
N ARG A 225 8.09 -3.46 15.41
CA ARG A 225 6.70 -3.98 15.41
C ARG A 225 6.59 -5.40 14.88
N LEU A 226 7.30 -5.73 13.80
CA LEU A 226 7.31 -7.08 13.23
C LEU A 226 7.86 -8.11 14.22
N SER A 227 8.81 -7.71 15.07
CA SER A 227 9.43 -8.60 16.07
C SER A 227 8.50 -8.98 17.22
N TYR A 228 7.42 -8.22 17.43
CA TYR A 228 6.40 -8.50 18.44
C TYR A 228 5.16 -9.20 17.86
N LEU A 229 5.10 -9.45 16.55
CA LEU A 229 4.01 -10.25 15.99
C LEU A 229 4.18 -11.69 16.46
N PRO A 230 3.11 -12.33 16.97
CA PRO A 230 3.15 -13.76 17.25
C PRO A 230 3.51 -14.47 15.95
N THR A 231 4.62 -15.21 15.96
CA THR A 231 4.98 -16.07 14.84
C THR A 231 3.84 -17.05 14.65
N THR A 232 3.01 -16.85 13.62
CA THR A 232 2.01 -17.84 13.22
C THR A 232 2.74 -18.99 12.54
N ALA A 233 3.49 -19.75 13.32
CA ALA A 233 4.09 -21.00 12.90
C ALA A 233 2.98 -22.04 12.76
N ALA A 234 2.86 -22.57 11.54
CA ALA A 234 2.28 -23.86 11.19
C ALA A 234 0.77 -24.06 11.37
N ALA A 235 0.02 -23.87 10.27
CA ALA A 235 -1.19 -24.65 9.97
C ALA A 235 -0.98 -25.71 8.88
N ASN A 236 0.27 -26.09 8.59
CA ASN A 236 0.59 -27.20 7.70
C ASN A 236 1.69 -28.06 8.34
N ALA A 237 1.32 -28.83 9.36
CA ALA A 237 2.02 -30.07 9.67
C ALA A 237 1.48 -31.14 8.71
N PRO A 238 2.33 -31.91 8.00
CA PRO A 238 1.87 -33.10 7.31
C PRO A 238 1.44 -34.13 8.37
N THR A 239 0.16 -34.49 8.36
CA THR A 239 -0.35 -35.64 9.11
C THR A 239 0.22 -36.90 8.47
N ASP A 240 1.41 -37.32 8.91
CA ASP A 240 1.87 -38.70 8.75
C ASP A 240 0.95 -39.60 9.59
N ALA A 241 -0.10 -40.11 8.95
CA ALA A 241 -0.88 -41.23 9.45
C ALA A 241 -0.55 -42.44 8.57
N SER A 242 0.61 -43.05 8.85
CA SER A 242 0.92 -44.40 8.38
C SER A 242 0.61 -45.41 9.48
N ASN A 243 -0.13 -46.45 9.07
CA ASN A 243 -0.33 -47.76 9.70
C ASN A 243 -1.12 -47.85 11.03
N ALA A 244 -2.32 -48.42 10.98
CA ALA A 244 -2.51 -49.88 10.96
C ALA A 244 -3.92 -50.25 11.47
N SER A 245 -4.73 -50.94 10.66
CA SER A 245 -5.61 -52.00 11.17
C SER A 245 -6.19 -52.81 10.02
N ALA A 246 -5.79 -54.08 9.93
CA ALA A 246 -6.68 -55.21 9.66
C ALA A 246 -5.84 -56.48 9.46
N ASN A 247 -5.70 -57.28 10.52
CA ASN A 247 -5.86 -58.72 10.33
C ASN A 247 -6.31 -59.39 11.62
N THR A 248 -7.48 -60.01 11.52
CA THR A 248 -8.21 -60.71 12.57
C THR A 248 -8.06 -62.20 12.29
N SER A 249 -7.57 -62.96 13.28
CA SER A 249 -7.68 -64.43 13.48
C SER A 249 -6.47 -64.85 14.33
N ALA A 250 -6.50 -65.80 15.24
CA ALA A 250 -7.53 -66.53 15.94
C ALA A 250 -6.81 -67.23 17.13
N SER A 251 -7.60 -67.83 18.02
CA SER A 251 -7.24 -68.98 18.88
C SER A 251 -6.29 -68.78 20.09
N ALA A 252 -6.93 -68.87 21.26
CA ALA A 252 -6.78 -69.97 22.23
C ALA A 252 -5.70 -69.90 23.32
N SER A 253 -6.23 -69.90 24.55
CA SER A 253 -5.84 -70.74 25.70
C SER A 253 -4.78 -70.25 26.69
N ALA A 254 -5.29 -70.11 27.93
CA ALA A 254 -4.80 -70.78 29.15
C ALA A 254 -3.92 -70.02 30.17
N VAL A 255 -4.56 -69.79 31.32
CA VAL A 255 -4.17 -70.27 32.67
C VAL A 255 -3.31 -69.37 33.59
N ALA A 256 -3.85 -69.23 34.81
CA ALA A 256 -3.22 -69.02 36.14
C ALA A 256 -2.46 -67.70 36.39
N SER A 257 -2.99 -66.76 37.18
CA SER A 257 -3.01 -66.69 38.66
C SER A 257 -1.63 -66.54 39.31
N ALA A 258 -1.37 -65.38 39.95
CA ALA A 258 -1.04 -65.27 41.37
C ALA A 258 -0.62 -63.83 41.80
N THR A 259 -1.11 -63.44 42.99
CA THR A 259 -0.48 -62.61 44.04
C THR A 259 -0.10 -61.15 43.72
N SER A 260 -0.78 -60.11 44.24
CA SER A 260 -0.95 -59.63 45.64
C SER A 260 0.22 -58.82 46.21
N SER A 261 -0.12 -57.75 46.93
CA SER A 261 0.69 -56.84 47.77
C SER A 261 1.04 -55.51 47.08
N SER A 262 0.31 -54.42 47.34
CA SER A 262 0.31 -53.58 48.55
C SER A 262 1.61 -52.81 48.78
N ALA A 263 1.54 -51.48 48.64
CA ALA A 263 2.04 -50.49 49.60
C ALA A 263 2.04 -49.08 48.99
N GLN A 264 1.42 -48.16 49.73
CA GLN A 264 1.30 -46.72 49.51
C GLN A 264 2.65 -45.96 49.62
N PRO A 265 2.67 -44.68 49.20
CA PRO A 265 3.87 -43.85 49.05
C PRO A 265 4.17 -42.98 50.29
N PRO A 266 5.33 -42.32 50.32
CA PRO A 266 5.42 -41.02 51.00
C PRO A 266 6.30 -40.01 50.20
N PRO A 267 6.53 -38.77 50.67
CA PRO A 267 5.84 -37.62 50.13
C PRO A 267 6.79 -36.52 49.61
N LEU A 268 6.15 -35.47 49.10
CA LEU A 268 6.68 -34.16 48.75
C LEU A 268 7.57 -33.52 49.82
N GLN A 269 8.65 -32.88 49.34
CA GLN A 269 9.00 -31.51 49.73
C GLN A 269 9.15 -30.68 48.45
#